data_AF-A0A8J3CJX8-F1
#
_entry.id   AF-A0A8J3CJX8-F1
#
_cell.length_a   1.000
_cell.length_b   1.000
_cell.length_c   1.000
_cell.angle_alpha   90.00
_cell.angle_beta   90.00
_cell.angle_gamma   90.00
#
_symmetry.space_group_name_H-M   'P 1'
#
loop_
_entity.id
_entity.type
_entity.pdbx_description
1 polymer ?
#
loop_
_entity_poly.entity_id
_entity_poly.type
_entity_poly.pdbx_seq_one_letter_code
_entity_poly.pdbx_strand_id
1 'polypeptide(L)'
;MEHLRDTGTLTPEQKQTILKYPKIAAMVPDPDAPAEVFGYSLPAGGNDQAAGPTTLESASGVHHNGRGCWITHQGVRKPSTLGFTLYIYMARVDYCVDGSRVTSVHQKYHYLQDPDVVVYLRGYTGGTPRDSGTGGWRSDVAIHGHIELCAVKIACYASLYPRVDMVIYGSGRAEWSAVT
;
A
#
# COMPACT_ATOMS: atom_id res chain seq x y z
N MET A 1 15.53 -9.09 -19.48
CA MET A 1 15.43 -9.30 -18.01
C MET A 1 16.08 -8.16 -17.23
N GLU A 2 17.17 -7.56 -17.71
CA GLU A 2 17.77 -6.37 -17.06
C GLU A 2 16.78 -5.20 -16.92
N HIS A 3 15.98 -4.90 -17.96
CA HIS A 3 14.93 -3.87 -17.87
C HIS A 3 13.94 -4.13 -16.72
N LEU A 4 13.35 -5.34 -16.64
CA LEU A 4 12.45 -5.73 -15.55
C LEU A 4 13.11 -5.62 -14.17
N ARG A 5 14.39 -5.96 -14.06
CA ARG A 5 15.13 -5.84 -12.81
C ARG A 5 15.28 -4.38 -12.37
N ASP A 6 15.58 -3.50 -13.32
CA ASP A 6 15.94 -2.11 -13.04
C ASP A 6 14.71 -1.19 -12.92
N THR A 7 13.62 -1.48 -13.64
CA THR A 7 12.39 -0.65 -13.64
C THR A 7 11.19 -1.31 -12.98
N GLY A 8 11.23 -2.63 -12.76
CA GLY A 8 10.05 -3.40 -12.37
C GLY A 8 9.02 -3.53 -13.51
N THR A 9 9.38 -3.17 -14.75
CA THR A 9 8.46 -3.16 -15.91
C THR A 9 8.95 -4.03 -17.07
N LEU A 10 7.98 -4.56 -17.83
CA LEU A 10 8.22 -5.31 -19.06
C LEU A 10 8.10 -4.38 -20.28
N THR A 11 8.98 -4.54 -21.27
CA THR A 11 8.71 -3.98 -22.60
C THR A 11 7.57 -4.74 -23.29
N PRO A 12 6.90 -4.15 -24.30
CA PRO A 12 5.85 -4.85 -25.06
C PRO A 12 6.30 -6.23 -25.61
N GLU A 13 7.53 -6.32 -26.12
CA GLU A 13 8.10 -7.57 -26.65
C GLU A 13 8.37 -8.60 -25.55
N GLN A 14 8.83 -8.14 -24.39
CA GLN A 14 9.04 -8.99 -23.21
C GLN A 14 7.71 -9.51 -22.66
N LYS A 15 6.67 -8.66 -22.64
CA LYS A 15 5.31 -9.03 -22.25
C LYS A 15 4.78 -10.14 -23.16
N GLN A 16 4.88 -9.98 -24.48
CA GLN A 16 4.48 -11.04 -25.44
C GLN A 16 5.27 -12.34 -25.26
N THR A 17 6.55 -12.25 -24.90
CA THR A 17 7.39 -13.43 -24.66
C THR A 17 6.98 -14.16 -23.39
N ILE A 18 6.76 -13.43 -22.29
CA ILE A 18 6.36 -14.01 -21.00
C ILE A 18 4.97 -14.64 -21.06
N LEU A 19 4.04 -14.05 -21.83
CA LEU A 19 2.70 -14.59 -22.03
C LEU A 19 2.70 -16.01 -22.65
N LYS A 20 3.77 -16.41 -23.35
CA LYS A 20 3.94 -17.79 -23.84
C LYS A 20 4.23 -18.82 -22.74
N TYR A 21 4.54 -18.36 -21.54
CA TYR A 21 4.86 -19.18 -20.36
C TYR A 21 3.88 -18.86 -19.21
N PRO A 22 2.65 -19.40 -19.21
CA PRO A 22 1.58 -18.98 -18.30
C PRO A 22 1.94 -19.06 -16.82
N LYS A 23 2.69 -20.10 -16.41
CA LYS A 23 3.14 -20.26 -15.02
C LYS A 23 4.07 -19.13 -14.57
N ILE A 24 4.88 -18.59 -15.48
CA ILE A 24 5.78 -17.47 -15.20
C ILE A 24 5.00 -16.17 -15.28
N ALA A 25 4.15 -16.00 -16.30
CA ALA A 25 3.32 -14.81 -16.47
C ALA A 25 2.37 -14.55 -15.28
N ALA A 26 1.89 -15.60 -14.62
CA ALA A 26 1.09 -15.48 -13.39
C ALA A 26 1.86 -14.90 -12.20
N MET A 27 3.20 -14.92 -12.23
CA MET A 27 4.07 -14.47 -11.14
C MET A 27 4.73 -13.12 -11.42
N VAL A 28 4.76 -12.68 -12.69
CA VAL A 28 5.43 -11.44 -13.09
C VAL A 28 4.45 -10.26 -13.00
N PRO A 29 4.80 -9.15 -12.33
CA PRO A 29 3.91 -8.00 -12.17
C PRO A 29 3.58 -7.38 -13.53
N ASP A 30 2.33 -7.00 -13.72
CA ASP A 30 1.96 -6.19 -14.89
C ASP A 30 2.34 -4.73 -14.63
N PRO A 31 3.23 -4.13 -15.44
CA PRO A 31 3.54 -2.70 -15.33
C PRO A 31 2.40 -1.80 -15.79
N ASP A 32 1.55 -2.27 -16.69
CA ASP A 32 0.51 -1.48 -17.35
C ASP A 32 -0.85 -1.60 -16.67
N ALA A 33 -0.98 -2.56 -15.75
CA ALA A 33 -2.24 -2.75 -15.06
C ALA A 33 -2.52 -1.55 -14.15
N PRO A 34 -3.76 -1.03 -14.16
CA PRO A 34 -4.13 0.07 -13.30
C PRO A 34 -3.94 -0.31 -11.84
N ALA A 35 -3.47 0.64 -11.05
CA ALA A 35 -3.38 0.48 -9.60
C ALA A 35 -4.80 0.38 -9.04
N GLU A 36 -5.16 -0.79 -8.52
CA GLU A 36 -6.38 -0.93 -7.72
C GLU A 36 -6.06 -0.61 -6.29
N VAL A 37 -6.87 0.26 -5.70
CA VAL A 37 -6.60 0.84 -4.39
C VAL A 37 -7.66 0.36 -3.43
N PHE A 38 -7.29 0.17 -2.17
CA PHE A 38 -8.15 -0.40 -1.15
C PHE A 38 -8.08 0.45 0.09
N GLY A 39 -9.17 0.54 0.83
CA GLY A 39 -9.09 1.17 2.13
C GLY A 39 -10.42 1.37 2.80
N TYR A 40 -10.33 1.65 4.09
CA TYR A 40 -11.45 1.93 4.96
C TYR A 40 -10.95 2.69 6.18
N SER A 41 -11.89 3.27 6.92
CA SER A 41 -11.60 3.88 8.21
C SER A 41 -12.73 3.56 9.18
N LEU A 42 -12.36 3.23 10.42
CA LEU A 42 -13.30 2.86 11.47
C LEU A 42 -12.91 3.46 12.82
N PRO A 43 -13.87 3.71 13.73
CA PRO A 43 -13.56 4.16 15.08
C PRO A 43 -12.70 3.12 15.82
N ALA A 44 -11.73 3.55 16.62
CA ALA A 44 -10.77 2.66 17.29
C ALA A 44 -11.38 1.67 18.29
N GLY A 45 -12.63 1.86 18.71
CA GLY A 45 -13.39 0.91 19.53
C GLY A 45 -14.14 -0.17 18.71
N GLY A 46 -14.06 -0.13 17.38
CA GLY A 46 -14.70 -1.10 16.48
C GLY A 46 -13.88 -2.37 16.31
N ASN A 47 -14.55 -3.44 15.86
CA ASN A 47 -13.86 -4.67 15.44
C ASN A 47 -13.21 -4.47 14.06
N ASP A 48 -11.92 -4.19 14.04
CA ASP A 48 -11.12 -4.00 12.82
C ASP A 48 -11.13 -5.24 11.90
N GLN A 49 -11.38 -6.44 12.42
CA GLN A 49 -11.46 -7.66 11.60
C GLN A 49 -12.75 -7.78 10.78
N ALA A 50 -13.77 -6.97 11.07
CA ALA A 50 -15.05 -7.03 10.36
C ALA A 50 -15.07 -6.15 9.10
N ALA A 51 -14.17 -5.18 8.98
CA ALA A 51 -14.05 -4.33 7.81
C ALA A 51 -13.12 -4.99 6.79
N GLY A 52 -13.69 -5.74 5.84
CA GLY A 52 -12.93 -6.18 4.68
C GLY A 52 -12.47 -4.97 3.85
N PRO A 53 -11.27 -5.01 3.23
CA PRO A 53 -10.82 -3.94 2.35
C PRO A 53 -11.78 -3.77 1.17
N THR A 54 -12.36 -2.58 1.02
CA THR A 54 -13.17 -2.21 -0.15
C THR A 54 -12.29 -1.61 -1.24
N THR A 55 -12.51 -2.00 -2.49
CA THR A 55 -11.89 -1.36 -3.65
C THR A 55 -12.32 0.10 -3.75
N LEU A 56 -11.37 0.98 -4.01
CA LEU A 56 -11.56 2.42 -4.15
C LEU A 56 -11.33 2.82 -5.61
N GLU A 57 -12.10 3.81 -6.07
CA GLU A 57 -12.10 4.26 -7.48
C GLU A 57 -10.89 5.14 -7.84
N SER A 58 -10.07 5.52 -6.85
CA SER A 58 -8.98 6.48 -7.01
C SER A 58 -7.77 6.09 -6.16
N ALA A 59 -6.58 6.46 -6.63
CA ALA A 59 -5.32 6.34 -5.90
C ALA A 59 -5.16 7.36 -4.77
N SER A 60 -6.15 8.23 -4.59
CA SER A 60 -6.23 9.18 -3.49
C SER A 60 -7.67 9.40 -3.07
N GLY A 61 -7.86 9.82 -1.82
CA GLY A 61 -9.20 10.07 -1.30
C GLY A 61 -9.20 10.76 0.03
N VAL A 62 -10.39 10.84 0.62
CA VAL A 62 -10.63 11.54 1.88
C VAL A 62 -11.58 10.72 2.76
N HIS A 63 -11.22 10.56 4.02
CA HIS A 63 -12.12 10.10 5.07
C HIS A 63 -12.63 11.29 5.89
N HIS A 64 -13.92 11.32 6.18
CA HIS A 64 -14.57 12.34 7.00
C HIS A 64 -14.95 11.78 8.36
N ASN A 65 -13.94 11.45 9.14
CA ASN A 65 -14.09 10.69 10.37
C ASN A 65 -14.63 11.54 11.54
N GLY A 66 -14.34 12.84 11.58
CA GLY A 66 -14.76 13.67 12.71
C GLY A 66 -13.92 13.42 13.97
N ARG A 67 -14.39 13.93 15.12
CA ARG A 67 -13.66 13.86 16.40
C ARG A 67 -13.58 12.43 16.94
N GLY A 68 -12.51 12.10 17.63
CA GLY A 68 -12.30 10.78 18.23
C GLY A 68 -11.04 10.09 17.71
N CYS A 69 -10.96 8.78 17.96
CA CYS A 69 -9.85 7.95 17.54
C CYS A 69 -10.28 7.00 16.42
N TRP A 70 -9.41 6.84 15.43
CA TRP A 70 -9.69 6.17 14.17
C TRP A 70 -8.54 5.24 13.80
N ILE A 71 -8.90 4.13 13.19
CA ILE A 71 -8.01 3.15 12.57
C ILE A 71 -8.29 3.24 11.07
N THR A 72 -7.29 3.66 10.30
CA THR A 72 -7.42 3.81 8.85
C THR A 72 -6.47 2.87 8.13
N HIS A 73 -7.03 2.09 7.21
CA HIS A 73 -6.31 1.18 6.33
C HIS A 73 -6.35 1.73 4.92
N GLN A 74 -5.20 1.75 4.25
CA GLN A 74 -5.07 2.12 2.84
C GLN A 74 -4.07 1.20 2.17
N GLY A 75 -4.32 0.84 0.93
CA GLY A 75 -3.45 -0.07 0.24
C GLY A 75 -3.64 -0.08 -1.27
N VAL A 76 -2.78 -0.82 -1.92
CA VAL A 76 -2.72 -0.91 -3.37
C VAL A 76 -2.41 -2.34 -3.78
N ARG A 77 -3.13 -2.83 -4.77
CA ARG A 77 -2.97 -4.15 -5.34
C ARG A 77 -2.05 -4.10 -6.53
N LYS A 78 -1.12 -5.04 -6.58
CA LYS A 78 -0.30 -5.29 -7.76
C LYS A 78 -0.76 -6.58 -8.43
N PRO A 79 -1.36 -6.50 -9.63
CA PRO A 79 -1.68 -7.69 -10.40
C PRO A 79 -0.47 -8.21 -11.18
N SER A 80 -0.51 -9.49 -11.51
CA SER A 80 0.39 -10.14 -12.44
C SER A 80 0.03 -9.81 -13.89
N THR A 81 0.90 -10.20 -14.82
CA THR A 81 0.72 -10.05 -16.27
C THR A 81 -0.52 -10.77 -16.79
N LEU A 82 -1.05 -11.76 -16.04
CA LEU A 82 -2.30 -12.46 -16.35
C LEU A 82 -3.52 -11.92 -15.58
N GLY A 83 -3.36 -10.85 -14.78
CA GLY A 83 -4.43 -10.24 -14.00
C GLY A 83 -4.68 -10.88 -12.64
N PHE A 84 -3.97 -11.95 -12.26
CA PHE A 84 -4.05 -12.49 -10.89
C PHE A 84 -3.44 -11.52 -9.88
N THR A 85 -3.96 -11.48 -8.66
CA THR A 85 -3.37 -10.67 -7.59
C THR A 85 -2.03 -11.27 -7.16
N LEU A 86 -0.94 -10.50 -7.27
CA LEU A 86 0.34 -10.90 -6.68
C LEU A 86 0.40 -10.55 -5.21
N TYR A 87 -0.05 -9.35 -4.85
CA TYR A 87 -0.17 -8.92 -3.46
C TYR A 87 -1.06 -7.68 -3.36
N ILE A 88 -1.53 -7.43 -2.14
CA ILE A 88 -2.09 -6.13 -1.74
C ILE A 88 -1.16 -5.56 -0.66
N TYR A 89 -0.53 -4.44 -0.95
CA TYR A 89 0.26 -3.71 0.03
C TYR A 89 -0.67 -2.83 0.84
N MET A 90 -0.75 -3.08 2.15
CA MET A 90 -1.62 -2.35 3.07
C MET A 90 -0.78 -1.56 4.06
N ALA A 91 -1.25 -0.36 4.40
CA ALA A 91 -0.73 0.52 5.43
C ALA A 91 -1.86 0.84 6.41
N ARG A 92 -1.56 0.71 7.70
CA ARG A 92 -2.46 1.06 8.80
C ARG A 92 -1.93 2.28 9.53
N VAL A 93 -2.82 3.22 9.85
CA VAL A 93 -2.56 4.40 10.68
C VAL A 93 -3.65 4.55 11.72
N ASP A 94 -3.25 4.54 12.99
CA ASP A 94 -4.11 4.78 14.13
C ASP A 94 -3.85 6.18 14.67
N TYR A 95 -4.90 6.99 14.76
CA TYR A 95 -4.78 8.39 15.16
C TYR A 95 -5.97 8.88 15.97
N CYS A 96 -5.78 9.95 16.73
CA CYS A 96 -6.84 10.62 17.47
C CYS A 96 -6.86 12.12 17.19
N VAL A 97 -8.05 12.70 17.20
CA VAL A 97 -8.31 14.12 16.96
C VAL A 97 -9.38 14.64 17.92
N ASP A 98 -9.27 15.91 18.33
CA ASP A 98 -10.21 16.55 19.27
C ASP A 98 -11.15 17.59 18.60
N GLY A 99 -11.03 17.78 17.29
CA GLY A 99 -11.76 18.81 16.53
C GLY A 99 -10.93 20.07 16.24
N SER A 100 -9.80 20.24 16.92
CA SER A 100 -8.89 21.38 16.79
C SER A 100 -7.44 20.98 16.53
N ARG A 101 -7.06 19.75 16.90
CA ARG A 101 -5.69 19.23 16.79
C ARG A 101 -5.70 17.72 16.53
N VAL A 102 -4.64 17.24 15.91
CA VAL A 102 -4.26 15.83 15.89
C VAL A 102 -3.56 15.53 17.20
N THR A 103 -4.23 14.84 18.12
CA THR A 103 -3.74 14.63 19.49
C THR A 103 -2.75 13.48 19.57
N SER A 104 -2.85 12.49 18.69
CA SER A 104 -1.88 11.40 18.58
C SER A 104 -1.90 10.73 17.22
N VAL A 105 -0.75 10.16 16.84
CA VAL A 105 -0.61 9.18 15.75
C VAL A 105 0.30 8.07 16.29
N HIS A 106 -0.23 6.90 16.59
CA HIS A 106 0.50 5.90 17.40
C HIS A 106 0.84 4.63 16.60
N GLN A 107 -0.13 3.81 16.18
CA GLN A 107 0.18 2.67 15.34
C GLN A 107 0.33 3.10 13.89
N LYS A 108 1.48 2.79 13.31
CA LYS A 108 1.80 3.04 11.91
C LYS A 108 2.62 1.87 11.41
N TYR A 109 2.07 1.07 10.52
CA TYR A 109 2.81 -0.05 9.94
C TYR A 109 2.24 -0.47 8.60
N HIS A 110 2.99 -1.30 7.88
CA HIS A 110 2.51 -1.95 6.67
C HIS A 110 2.46 -3.47 6.80
N TYR A 111 1.76 -4.10 5.88
CA TYR A 111 1.74 -5.55 5.73
C TYR A 111 1.33 -5.92 4.30
N LEU A 112 1.54 -7.17 3.94
CA LEU A 112 1.00 -7.74 2.72
C LEU A 112 -0.27 -8.52 3.06
N GLN A 113 -1.30 -8.31 2.26
CA GLN A 113 -2.46 -9.17 2.22
C GLN A 113 -2.42 -10.00 0.93
N ASP A 114 -2.77 -11.27 1.06
CA ASP A 114 -2.78 -12.28 -0.01
C ASP A 114 -1.51 -12.31 -0.88
N PRO A 115 -0.29 -12.36 -0.30
CA PRO A 115 0.92 -12.40 -1.09
C PRO A 115 1.09 -13.75 -1.79
N ASP A 116 1.42 -13.72 -3.07
CA ASP A 116 1.93 -14.87 -3.82
C ASP A 116 3.29 -15.33 -3.25
N VAL A 117 3.65 -16.59 -3.47
CA VAL A 117 4.89 -17.23 -2.96
C VAL A 117 6.17 -16.53 -3.43
N VAL A 118 6.10 -15.75 -4.51
CA VAL A 118 7.23 -14.98 -5.02
C VAL A 118 7.40 -13.61 -4.34
N VAL A 119 6.46 -13.17 -3.50
CA VAL A 119 6.44 -11.81 -2.94
C VAL A 119 7.04 -11.78 -1.53
N TYR A 120 8.03 -10.91 -1.32
CA TYR A 120 8.71 -10.75 -0.03
C TYR A 120 8.68 -9.28 0.42
N LEU A 121 8.02 -9.01 1.55
CA LEU A 121 8.11 -7.71 2.21
C LEU A 121 9.44 -7.63 2.96
N ARG A 122 10.31 -6.71 2.55
CA ARG A 122 11.64 -6.49 3.14
C ARG A 122 11.67 -5.43 4.24
N GLY A 123 10.50 -4.90 4.60
CA GLY A 123 10.34 -3.83 5.58
C GLY A 123 10.24 -2.47 4.90
N TYR A 124 10.60 -1.41 5.61
CA TYR A 124 10.40 -0.03 5.15
C TYR A 124 11.55 0.49 4.30
N THR A 125 11.18 1.32 3.34
CA THR A 125 12.13 2.13 2.58
C THR A 125 12.52 3.34 3.41
N GLY A 126 13.82 3.46 3.75
CA GLY A 126 14.32 4.61 4.51
C GLY A 126 14.05 4.58 6.02
N GLY A 127 13.85 3.39 6.61
CA GLY A 127 13.91 3.17 8.06
C GLY A 127 12.59 2.76 8.71
N THR A 128 11.86 3.70 9.31
CA THR A 128 10.58 3.46 9.98
C THR A 128 9.49 4.37 9.39
N PRO A 129 8.20 4.06 9.57
CA PRO A 129 7.10 4.98 9.32
C PRO A 129 7.38 6.34 9.96
N ARG A 130 7.02 7.41 9.24
CA ARG A 130 7.23 8.78 9.72
C ARG A 130 5.89 9.45 9.94
N ASP A 131 5.82 10.24 11.00
CA ASP A 131 4.78 11.24 11.18
C ASP A 131 5.40 12.56 11.63
N SER A 132 4.77 13.66 11.27
CA SER A 132 5.17 15.00 11.68
C SER A 132 3.95 15.90 11.84
N GLY A 133 3.94 16.75 12.86
CA GLY A 133 2.84 17.69 13.10
C GLY A 133 1.81 17.21 14.13
N THR A 134 1.98 16.02 14.71
CA THR A 134 1.24 15.58 15.90
C THR A 134 1.29 16.66 17.00
N GLY A 135 0.13 16.98 17.57
CA GLY A 135 -0.11 18.12 18.47
C GLY A 135 -0.56 19.41 17.77
N GLY A 136 -0.43 19.50 16.45
CA GLY A 136 -0.89 20.62 15.62
C GLY A 136 -2.25 20.37 14.96
N TRP A 137 -2.67 21.31 14.10
CA TRP A 137 -3.89 21.15 13.29
C TRP A 137 -3.77 20.08 12.20
N ARG A 138 -2.55 19.81 11.74
CA ARG A 138 -2.22 18.90 10.64
C ARG A 138 -1.11 17.97 11.07
N SER A 139 -1.25 16.68 10.76
CA SER A 139 -0.18 15.69 10.86
C SER A 139 -0.03 14.98 9.52
N ASP A 140 1.20 14.98 9.00
CA ASP A 140 1.58 14.23 7.80
C ASP A 140 2.14 12.88 8.23
N VAL A 141 1.74 11.80 7.55
CA VAL A 141 2.16 10.42 7.82
C VAL A 141 2.62 9.78 6.52
N ALA A 142 3.77 9.09 6.56
CA ALA A 142 4.37 8.43 5.41
C ALA A 142 4.78 6.99 5.75
N ILE A 143 4.26 6.01 5.01
CA ILE A 143 4.53 4.58 5.17
C ILE A 143 4.98 4.00 3.84
N HIS A 144 6.31 3.87 3.67
CA HIS A 144 6.93 3.43 2.42
C HIS A 144 7.53 2.05 2.60
N GLY A 145 7.14 1.10 1.76
CA GLY A 145 7.57 -0.29 1.80
C GLY A 145 8.65 -0.59 0.78
N HIS A 146 9.35 -1.70 1.01
CA HIS A 146 10.23 -2.34 0.04
C HIS A 146 9.77 -3.78 -0.15
N ILE A 147 9.38 -4.13 -1.37
CA ILE A 147 8.94 -5.46 -1.76
C ILE A 147 9.92 -6.01 -2.81
N GLU A 148 10.33 -7.25 -2.63
CA GLU A 148 11.09 -7.99 -3.64
C GLU A 148 10.24 -9.12 -4.21
N LEU A 149 10.37 -9.32 -5.53
CA LEU A 149 9.79 -10.47 -6.22
C LEU A 149 10.90 -11.46 -6.56
N CYS A 150 10.84 -12.65 -5.99
CA CYS A 150 11.93 -13.63 -6.06
C CYS A 150 11.48 -15.00 -6.53
N ALA A 151 12.20 -15.55 -7.52
CA ALA A 151 12.01 -16.91 -7.98
C ALA A 151 12.73 -17.88 -7.03
N VAL A 152 11.96 -18.70 -6.34
CA VAL A 152 12.45 -19.86 -5.56
C VAL A 152 13.53 -19.49 -4.52
N LYS A 153 13.44 -18.32 -3.90
CA LYS A 153 14.40 -17.80 -2.89
C LYS A 153 15.87 -17.68 -3.35
N ILE A 154 16.16 -17.89 -4.63
CA ILE A 154 17.54 -17.89 -5.17
C ILE A 154 17.89 -16.53 -5.79
N ALA A 155 16.96 -15.94 -6.54
CA ALA A 155 17.19 -14.66 -7.20
C ALA A 155 15.90 -13.82 -7.24
N CYS A 156 16.06 -12.53 -6.94
CA CYS A 156 14.99 -11.55 -7.07
C CYS A 156 15.07 -10.88 -8.45
N TYR A 157 13.94 -10.81 -9.13
CA TYR A 157 13.84 -10.31 -10.49
C TYR A 157 13.16 -8.93 -10.58
N ALA A 158 12.59 -8.44 -9.47
CA ALA A 158 12.08 -7.08 -9.36
C ALA A 158 12.16 -6.59 -7.91
N SER A 159 12.34 -5.28 -7.75
CA SER A 159 12.17 -4.55 -6.49
C SER A 159 11.12 -3.46 -6.69
N LEU A 160 10.18 -3.36 -5.76
CA LEU A 160 9.04 -2.46 -5.81
C LEU A 160 8.99 -1.64 -4.51
N TYR A 161 8.55 -0.39 -4.61
CA TYR A 161 8.63 0.58 -3.52
C TYR A 161 7.27 1.23 -3.28
N PRO A 162 6.26 0.45 -2.86
CA PRO A 162 4.93 1.00 -2.65
C PRO A 162 4.93 2.02 -1.53
N ARG A 163 4.11 3.05 -1.70
CA ARG A 163 4.05 4.20 -0.80
C ARG A 163 2.60 4.54 -0.51
N VAL A 164 2.31 4.69 0.78
CA VAL A 164 1.07 5.29 1.27
C VAL A 164 1.43 6.52 2.08
N ASP A 165 0.82 7.64 1.73
CA ASP A 165 0.87 8.87 2.54
C ASP A 165 -0.53 9.24 3.01
N MET A 166 -0.57 9.89 4.16
CA MET A 166 -1.81 10.38 4.77
C MET A 166 -1.59 11.74 5.40
N VAL A 167 -2.55 12.63 5.23
CA VAL A 167 -2.61 13.93 5.92
C VAL A 167 -3.84 13.93 6.81
N ILE A 168 -3.61 13.98 8.12
CA ILE A 168 -4.66 13.98 9.14
C ILE A 168 -4.85 15.42 9.62
N TYR A 169 -6.09 15.87 9.68
CA TYR A 169 -6.46 17.19 10.17
C TYR A 169 -7.19 17.08 11.52
N GLY A 170 -7.07 18.10 12.37
CA GLY A 170 -7.69 18.12 13.69
C GLY A 170 -9.22 18.03 13.67
N SER A 171 -9.87 18.29 12.53
CA SER A 171 -11.31 18.03 12.32
C SER A 171 -11.66 16.54 12.23
N GLY A 172 -10.67 15.67 12.03
CA GLY A 172 -10.87 14.27 11.66
C GLY A 172 -10.97 14.01 10.17
N ARG A 173 -10.84 15.04 9.32
CA ARG A 173 -10.58 14.80 7.90
C ARG A 173 -9.23 14.11 7.75
N ALA A 174 -9.16 13.04 6.97
CA ALA A 174 -7.90 12.37 6.61
C ALA A 174 -7.81 12.20 5.10
N GLU A 175 -6.88 12.90 4.48
CA GLU A 175 -6.55 12.74 3.06
C GLU A 175 -5.50 11.66 2.91
N TRP A 176 -5.54 10.90 1.83
CA TRP A 176 -4.57 9.82 1.62
C TRP A 176 -4.26 9.66 0.13
N SER A 177 -3.08 9.10 -0.14
CA SER A 177 -2.68 8.64 -1.47
C SER A 177 -1.88 7.35 -1.38
N ALA A 178 -2.08 6.45 -2.35
CA ALA A 178 -1.40 5.16 -2.43
C ALA A 178 -0.84 4.91 -3.84
N VAL A 179 0.41 4.46 -3.92
CA VAL A 179 1.10 4.15 -5.18
C VAL A 179 1.95 2.88 -5.03
N THR A 180 2.18 2.16 -6.14
CA THR A 180 3.08 0.99 -6.24
C THR A 180 4.37 1.30 -6.96
#